data_AF-A0A933GSD2-F1
#
_entry.id   AF-A0A933GSD2-F1
#
_cell.length_a   1.000
_cell.length_b   1.000
_cell.length_c   1.000
_cell.angle_alpha   90.00
_cell.angle_beta   90.00
_cell.angle_gamma   90.00
#
_symmetry.space_group_name_H-M   'P 1'
#
loop_
_entity.id
_entity.type
_entity.pdbx_description
1 polymer ?
#
loop_
_entity_poly.entity_id
_entity_poly.type
_entity_poly.pdbx_seq_one_letter_code
_entity_poly.pdbx_strand_id
1 'polypeptide(L)'
;MGAVNVQTILDRLAAAEALARKLERRLQTWVALTLSGGVLATVALALWILLATGGEVEDTTVTEERLAAPEAKAASPPDVVTARAFVVVDDKGKPRAELTVREYGPALALLDAAGWRRAMLSVDERGPVLFLSDVEEANAAMLSVCEHRPALALFDAGGVRRAEVAVLGDVPSLRLYDAAGKAGAELDAGESGPALQLYGAAGKTGAELSVLADRPYLLFADAAGKTRAGVGLAEDGPALQLCDAVGVPRAELHVHADGARMRIFDAAGKARAGVGMTEDGPVLGLYDARGKTRAALGAGEAGPFLSLYDAAGGRRATVGAEESVAPDGRQTIYPESTVTLWGADGNLLWQSPRSR
;
A
#
# COMPACT_ATOMS: atom_id res chain seq x y z
N MET A 1 25.83 -45.41 17.40
CA MET A 1 25.40 -44.02 17.14
C MET A 1 25.94 -43.16 18.26
N GLY A 2 27.01 -42.39 18.01
CA GLY A 2 27.68 -41.59 19.04
C GLY A 2 26.83 -40.37 19.40
N ALA A 3 26.52 -40.20 20.68
CA ALA A 3 25.81 -39.03 21.19
C ALA A 3 26.69 -37.79 20.98
N VAL A 4 26.20 -36.83 20.19
CA VAL A 4 26.87 -35.53 20.00
C VAL A 4 26.78 -34.77 21.32
N ASN A 5 27.92 -34.43 21.89
CA ASN A 5 28.03 -33.72 23.16
C ASN A 5 27.54 -32.27 22.97
N VAL A 6 26.40 -31.94 23.58
CA VAL A 6 25.76 -30.61 23.54
C VAL A 6 26.74 -29.51 24.00
N GLN A 7 27.65 -29.83 24.94
CA GLN A 7 28.65 -28.87 25.42
C GLN A 7 29.62 -28.45 24.30
N THR A 8 29.99 -29.38 23.42
CA THR A 8 30.87 -29.09 22.27
C THR A 8 30.20 -28.19 21.23
N ILE A 9 28.88 -28.26 21.10
CA ILE A 9 28.12 -27.35 20.21
C ILE A 9 28.07 -25.95 20.82
N LEU A 10 27.82 -25.85 22.13
CA LEU A 10 27.76 -24.58 22.84
C LEU A 10 29.12 -23.86 22.84
N ASP A 11 30.22 -24.59 23.02
CA ASP A 11 31.57 -24.01 22.97
C ASP A 11 31.92 -23.49 21.57
N ARG A 12 31.48 -24.19 20.51
CA ARG A 12 31.65 -23.75 19.11
C ARG A 12 30.80 -22.52 18.78
N LEU A 13 29.60 -22.42 19.32
CA LEU A 13 28.72 -21.25 19.17
C LEU A 13 29.32 -20.02 19.88
N ALA A 14 29.82 -20.20 21.10
CA ALA A 14 30.48 -19.13 21.84
C ALA A 14 31.76 -18.64 21.13
N ALA A 15 32.55 -19.56 20.56
CA ALA A 15 33.72 -19.22 19.75
C ALA A 15 33.34 -18.45 18.46
N ALA A 16 32.25 -18.85 17.79
CA ALA A 16 31.75 -18.17 16.60
C ALA A 16 31.27 -16.73 16.91
N GLU A 17 30.55 -16.53 18.02
CA GLU A 17 30.12 -15.19 18.44
C GLU A 17 31.28 -14.29 18.87
N ALA A 18 32.32 -14.85 19.49
CA ALA A 18 33.54 -14.11 19.81
C ALA A 18 34.28 -13.66 18.54
N LEU A 19 34.29 -14.53 17.52
CA LEU A 19 34.90 -14.24 16.22
C LEU A 19 34.10 -13.18 15.44
N ALA A 20 32.77 -13.26 15.47
CA ALA A 20 31.86 -12.27 14.88
C ALA A 20 32.06 -10.89 15.51
N ARG A 21 32.09 -10.79 16.85
CA ARG A 21 32.35 -9.52 17.56
C ARG A 21 33.74 -8.95 17.27
N LYS A 22 34.74 -9.81 17.09
CA LYS A 22 36.11 -9.40 16.70
C LYS A 22 36.16 -8.87 15.27
N LEU A 23 35.40 -9.47 14.35
CA LEU A 23 35.25 -9.01 12.96
C LEU A 23 34.49 -7.68 12.90
N GLU A 24 33.41 -7.55 13.66
CA GLU A 24 32.60 -6.32 13.72
C GLU A 24 33.41 -5.12 14.25
N ARG A 25 34.21 -5.31 15.32
CA ARG A 25 35.13 -4.27 15.79
C ARG A 25 36.16 -3.89 14.74
N ARG A 26 36.73 -4.87 14.02
CA ARG A 26 37.69 -4.62 12.93
C ARG A 26 37.04 -3.87 11.77
N LEU A 27 35.80 -4.21 11.41
CA LEU A 27 35.01 -3.50 10.41
C LEU A 27 34.73 -2.06 10.84
N GLN A 28 34.34 -1.82 12.09
CA GLN A 28 34.13 -0.46 12.60
C GLN A 28 35.42 0.38 12.63
N THR A 29 36.57 -0.22 12.99
CA THR A 29 37.87 0.45 12.88
C THR A 29 38.25 0.74 11.42
N TRP A 30 37.90 -0.14 10.49
CA TRP A 30 38.11 0.05 9.05
C TRP A 30 37.19 1.12 8.43
N VAL A 31 35.92 1.18 8.85
CA VAL A 31 34.96 2.21 8.42
C VAL A 31 35.39 3.60 8.94
N ALA A 32 35.95 3.68 10.16
CA ALA A 32 36.50 4.92 10.69
C ALA A 32 37.77 5.39 9.94
N LEU A 33 38.63 4.47 9.48
CA LEU A 33 39.81 4.83 8.67
C LEU A 33 39.46 5.25 7.23
N THR A 34 38.38 4.72 6.66
CA THR A 34 37.96 5.03 5.28
C THR A 34 37.23 6.37 5.14
N LEU A 35 36.68 6.92 6.24
CA LEU A 35 36.11 8.27 6.29
C LEU A 35 37.15 9.40 6.42
N SER A 36 38.45 9.10 6.50
CA SER A 36 39.53 10.10 6.63
C SER A 36 40.59 10.07 5.52
N GLY A 37 40.47 9.23 4.49
CA GLY A 37 41.41 9.24 3.36
C GLY A 37 41.10 8.17 2.32
N GLY A 38 40.68 8.61 1.14
CA GLY A 38 40.03 7.78 0.12
C GLY A 38 40.93 6.76 -0.60
N VAL A 39 40.31 5.61 -0.90
CA VAL A 39 40.43 4.73 -2.10
C VAL A 39 41.81 4.19 -2.53
N LEU A 40 42.95 4.74 -2.09
CA LEU A 40 44.29 4.30 -2.52
C LEU A 40 44.85 3.11 -1.73
N ALA A 41 44.32 2.79 -0.54
CA ALA A 41 44.86 1.71 0.31
C ALA A 41 44.41 0.30 -0.12
N THR A 42 43.25 0.17 -0.78
CA THR A 42 42.72 -1.14 -1.22
C THR A 42 43.49 -1.73 -2.40
N VAL A 43 44.05 -0.87 -3.27
CA VAL A 43 44.89 -1.31 -4.41
C VAL A 43 46.27 -1.80 -3.93
N ALA A 44 46.85 -1.14 -2.94
CA ALA A 44 48.17 -1.51 -2.41
C ALA A 44 48.18 -2.87 -1.69
N LEU A 45 47.09 -3.23 -0.99
CA LEU A 45 46.98 -4.51 -0.30
C LEU A 45 46.76 -5.68 -1.27
N ALA A 46 46.01 -5.48 -2.35
CA ALA A 46 45.85 -6.47 -3.41
C ALA A 46 47.17 -6.74 -4.15
N LEU A 47 47.98 -5.69 -4.37
CA LEU A 47 49.31 -5.81 -4.99
C LEU A 47 50.32 -6.54 -4.08
N TRP A 48 50.22 -6.36 -2.76
CA TRP A 48 51.09 -7.05 -1.79
C TRP A 48 50.73 -8.53 -1.63
N ILE A 49 49.44 -8.87 -1.68
CA ILE A 49 48.97 -10.27 -1.62
C ILE A 49 49.36 -11.03 -2.89
N LEU A 50 49.34 -10.39 -4.07
CA LEU A 50 49.82 -11.00 -5.32
C LEU A 50 51.35 -11.24 -5.31
N LEU A 51 52.11 -10.41 -4.59
CA LEU A 51 53.57 -10.54 -4.48
C LEU A 51 54.02 -11.49 -3.36
N ALA A 52 53.16 -11.78 -2.37
CA ALA A 52 53.52 -12.59 -1.20
C ALA A 52 53.20 -14.10 -1.32
N THR A 53 52.61 -14.56 -2.42
CA THR A 53 52.28 -16.00 -2.63
C THR A 53 53.08 -16.69 -3.74
N GLY A 54 54.22 -16.14 -4.15
CA GLY A 54 55.19 -16.83 -5.00
C GLY A 54 55.95 -17.91 -4.22
N GLY A 55 55.31 -19.06 -4.04
CA GLY A 55 55.94 -20.28 -3.52
C GLY A 55 56.76 -21.00 -4.59
N GLU A 56 57.95 -21.44 -4.17
CA GLU A 56 59.04 -22.07 -4.92
C GLU A 56 58.60 -23.14 -5.94
N VAL A 57 59.16 -23.06 -7.15
CA VAL A 57 59.22 -24.19 -8.10
C VAL A 57 60.69 -24.41 -8.43
N GLU A 58 61.12 -25.65 -8.20
CA GLU A 58 62.47 -26.16 -8.40
C GLU A 58 63.01 -25.94 -9.81
N ASP A 59 64.30 -25.61 -9.81
CA ASP A 59 65.22 -25.42 -10.92
C ASP A 59 65.20 -26.64 -11.87
N THR A 60 64.66 -26.45 -13.08
CA THR A 60 64.92 -27.34 -14.21
C THR A 60 65.38 -26.50 -15.39
N THR A 61 66.68 -26.54 -15.62
CA THR A 61 67.39 -25.94 -16.74
C THR A 61 66.96 -26.60 -18.05
N VAL A 62 66.03 -25.98 -18.76
CA VAL A 62 65.84 -26.22 -20.20
C VAL A 62 66.40 -25.02 -20.93
N THR A 63 67.55 -25.21 -21.57
CA THR A 63 68.16 -24.27 -22.50
C THR A 63 67.28 -24.15 -23.74
N GLU A 64 66.37 -23.18 -23.77
CA GLU A 64 65.76 -22.71 -25.03
C GLU A 64 66.63 -21.62 -25.64
N GLU A 65 67.18 -21.95 -26.80
CA GLU A 65 67.91 -21.08 -27.71
C GLU A 65 66.94 -20.04 -28.30
N ARG A 66 66.64 -18.99 -27.53
CA ARG A 66 65.78 -17.89 -27.97
C ARG A 66 66.60 -16.95 -28.85
N LEU A 67 66.43 -17.08 -30.17
CA LEU A 67 66.77 -16.03 -31.14
C LEU A 67 66.25 -14.70 -30.62
N ALA A 68 67.18 -13.79 -30.28
CA ALA A 68 66.87 -12.45 -29.82
C ALA A 68 66.18 -11.67 -30.95
N ALA A 69 64.85 -11.69 -30.96
CA ALA A 69 64.08 -10.61 -31.56
C ALA A 69 64.34 -9.35 -30.71
N PRO A 70 64.63 -8.18 -31.32
CA PRO A 70 64.88 -6.97 -30.56
C PRO A 70 63.67 -6.68 -29.67
N GLU A 71 63.91 -6.48 -28.37
CA GLU A 71 62.92 -5.99 -27.42
C GLU A 71 62.44 -4.62 -27.92
N ALA A 72 61.36 -4.63 -28.69
CA ALA A 72 60.60 -3.43 -28.97
C ALA A 72 60.07 -2.94 -27.62
N LYS A 73 60.61 -1.80 -27.16
CA LYS A 73 60.10 -1.04 -26.03
C LYS A 73 58.58 -0.92 -26.20
N ALA A 74 57.82 -1.70 -25.43
CA ALA A 74 56.38 -1.74 -25.53
C ALA A 74 55.86 -0.32 -25.26
N ALA A 75 55.39 0.33 -26.32
CA ALA A 75 54.73 1.63 -26.19
C ALA A 75 53.58 1.46 -25.20
N SER A 76 53.40 2.44 -24.31
CA SER A 76 52.21 2.49 -23.46
C SER A 76 50.98 2.36 -24.36
N PRO A 77 50.01 1.49 -24.01
CA PRO A 77 48.82 1.35 -24.81
C PRO A 77 48.13 2.72 -24.92
N PRO A 78 47.52 3.04 -26.07
CA PRO A 78 46.81 4.30 -26.23
C PRO A 78 45.68 4.41 -25.20
N ASP A 79 45.50 5.59 -24.61
CA ASP A 79 44.43 5.86 -23.63
C ASP A 79 43.03 5.77 -24.24
N VAL A 80 42.91 5.93 -25.57
CA VAL A 80 41.64 5.93 -26.31
C VAL A 80 41.65 4.86 -27.39
N VAL A 81 40.66 3.98 -27.35
CA VAL A 81 40.37 3.03 -28.42
C VAL A 81 39.09 3.48 -29.13
N THR A 82 39.22 3.87 -30.40
CA THR A 82 38.07 4.26 -31.24
C THR A 82 37.70 3.11 -32.17
N ALA A 83 36.45 2.66 -32.11
CA ALA A 83 35.92 1.65 -33.01
C ALA A 83 34.44 1.94 -33.28
N ARG A 84 33.93 1.43 -34.41
CA ARG A 84 32.48 1.44 -34.69
C ARG A 84 31.72 0.38 -33.88
N ALA A 85 32.44 -0.68 -33.49
CA ALA A 85 31.91 -1.75 -32.67
C ALA A 85 33.04 -2.42 -31.88
N PHE A 86 32.74 -2.85 -30.66
CA PHE A 86 33.50 -3.84 -29.92
C PHE A 86 32.62 -5.08 -29.74
N VAL A 87 33.11 -6.23 -30.22
CA VAL A 87 32.37 -7.49 -30.16
C VAL A 87 33.21 -8.49 -29.36
N VAL A 88 32.66 -8.95 -28.24
CA VAL A 88 33.24 -10.05 -27.48
C VAL A 88 32.65 -11.34 -28.02
N VAL A 89 33.51 -12.29 -28.39
CA VAL A 89 33.12 -13.61 -28.91
C VAL A 89 33.54 -14.71 -27.93
N ASP A 90 32.84 -15.85 -27.97
CA ASP A 90 33.26 -17.07 -27.27
C ASP A 90 34.38 -17.82 -28.02
N ASP A 91 34.79 -18.97 -27.48
CA ASP A 91 35.80 -19.88 -28.03
C ASP A 91 35.46 -20.41 -29.44
N LYS A 92 34.18 -20.33 -29.84
CA LYS A 92 33.67 -20.73 -31.15
C LYS A 92 33.52 -19.54 -32.10
N GLY A 93 33.91 -18.34 -31.68
CA GLY A 93 33.78 -17.11 -32.46
C GLY A 93 32.36 -16.52 -32.46
N LYS A 94 31.46 -16.98 -31.58
CA LYS A 94 30.08 -16.48 -31.51
C LYS A 94 29.98 -15.26 -30.59
N PRO A 95 29.29 -14.17 -30.99
CA PRO A 95 29.11 -12.99 -30.14
C PRO A 95 28.44 -13.29 -28.79
N ARG A 96 28.95 -12.64 -27.74
CA ARG A 96 28.48 -12.69 -26.34
C ARG A 96 28.22 -11.31 -25.76
N ALA A 97 28.92 -10.28 -26.27
CA ALA A 97 28.63 -8.89 -25.95
C ALA A 97 28.96 -7.99 -27.14
N GLU A 98 28.19 -6.91 -27.29
CA GLU A 98 28.38 -5.90 -28.33
C GLU A 98 28.30 -4.50 -27.72
N LEU A 99 29.30 -3.66 -27.95
CA LEU A 99 29.22 -2.21 -27.78
C LEU A 99 29.27 -1.57 -29.16
N THR A 100 28.18 -0.95 -29.59
CA THR A 100 28.02 -0.44 -30.96
C THR A 100 27.18 0.84 -31.00
N VAL A 101 27.32 1.62 -32.06
CA VAL A 101 26.42 2.74 -32.38
C VAL A 101 25.51 2.29 -33.53
N ARG A 102 24.22 2.20 -33.24
CA ARG A 102 23.16 1.81 -34.20
C ARG A 102 22.44 3.06 -34.72
N GLU A 103 21.46 2.86 -35.59
CA GLU A 103 20.62 3.93 -36.18
C GLU A 103 20.06 4.88 -35.11
N TYR A 104 19.58 4.33 -33.99
CA TYR A 104 18.94 5.10 -32.92
C TYR A 104 19.90 5.57 -31.84
N GLY A 105 21.19 5.21 -31.88
CA GLY A 105 22.17 5.62 -30.88
C GLY A 105 23.06 4.48 -30.34
N PRO A 106 23.86 4.76 -29.29
CA PRO A 106 24.76 3.78 -28.69
C PRO A 106 24.00 2.68 -27.95
N ALA A 107 24.50 1.45 -28.04
CA ALA A 107 23.97 0.29 -27.37
C ALA A 107 25.09 -0.63 -26.84
N LEU A 108 24.86 -1.16 -25.64
CA LEU A 108 25.60 -2.26 -25.03
C LEU A 108 24.64 -3.45 -24.89
N ALA A 109 24.93 -4.57 -25.56
CA ALA A 109 24.12 -5.78 -25.53
C ALA A 109 24.90 -6.98 -24.98
N LEU A 110 24.22 -7.83 -24.21
CA LEU A 110 24.71 -9.15 -23.79
C LEU A 110 23.85 -10.23 -24.45
N LEU A 111 24.52 -11.24 -25.04
CA LEU A 111 23.90 -12.28 -25.84
C LEU A 111 24.09 -13.66 -25.21
N ASP A 112 23.06 -14.49 -25.25
CA ASP A 112 23.12 -15.87 -24.76
C ASP A 112 23.79 -16.84 -25.73
N ALA A 113 23.93 -18.10 -25.33
CA ALA A 113 24.54 -19.16 -26.14
C ALA A 113 23.96 -19.29 -27.56
N ALA A 114 22.65 -19.04 -27.72
CA ALA A 114 21.92 -19.08 -28.98
C ALA A 114 22.08 -17.78 -29.82
N GLY A 115 22.62 -16.70 -29.26
CA GLY A 115 22.85 -15.41 -29.93
C GLY A 115 21.72 -14.41 -29.73
N TRP A 116 20.81 -14.70 -28.79
CA TRP A 116 19.67 -13.88 -28.46
C TRP A 116 20.07 -12.87 -27.38
N ARG A 117 19.58 -11.64 -27.49
CA ARG A 117 19.86 -10.60 -26.48
C ARG A 117 19.15 -10.94 -25.18
N ARG A 118 19.88 -10.88 -24.06
CA ARG A 118 19.34 -11.07 -22.69
C ARG A 118 19.36 -9.79 -21.88
N ALA A 119 20.29 -8.90 -22.19
CA ALA A 119 20.30 -7.56 -21.65
C ALA A 119 20.72 -6.57 -22.73
N MET A 120 20.10 -5.40 -22.75
CA MET A 120 20.50 -4.32 -23.65
C MET A 120 20.32 -2.97 -22.96
N LEU A 121 21.41 -2.24 -22.79
CA LEU A 121 21.40 -0.82 -22.43
C LEU A 121 21.55 -0.01 -23.72
N SER A 122 20.60 0.85 -24.02
CA SER A 122 20.65 1.73 -25.19
C SER A 122 20.16 3.12 -24.86
N VAL A 123 20.60 4.09 -25.65
CA VAL A 123 20.04 5.46 -25.64
C VAL A 123 19.45 5.70 -27.02
N ASP A 124 18.16 6.02 -27.07
CA ASP A 124 17.46 6.43 -28.28
C ASP A 124 16.94 7.88 -28.21
N GLU A 125 16.19 8.32 -29.22
CA GLU A 125 15.61 9.67 -29.28
C GLU A 125 14.66 9.99 -28.11
N ARG A 126 14.11 8.96 -27.46
CA ARG A 126 13.17 9.09 -26.33
C ARG A 126 13.90 9.07 -25.00
N GLY A 127 15.08 8.46 -24.92
CA GLY A 127 15.95 8.46 -23.75
C GLY A 127 16.71 7.15 -23.51
N PRO A 128 17.33 7.00 -22.33
CA PRO A 128 18.00 5.77 -21.95
C PRO A 128 17.00 4.67 -21.58
N VAL A 129 17.28 3.45 -22.01
CA VAL A 129 16.52 2.24 -21.71
C VAL A 129 17.43 1.05 -21.46
N LEU A 130 17.09 0.26 -20.44
CA LEU A 130 17.66 -1.05 -20.15
C LEU A 130 16.56 -2.10 -20.30
N PHE A 131 16.72 -3.00 -21.24
CA PHE A 131 15.88 -4.19 -21.40
C PHE A 131 16.56 -5.41 -20.79
N LEU A 132 15.76 -6.23 -20.10
CA LEU A 132 16.10 -7.59 -19.75
C LEU A 132 15.10 -8.50 -20.45
N SER A 133 15.59 -9.42 -21.27
CA SER A 133 14.76 -10.30 -22.10
C SER A 133 14.84 -11.73 -21.60
N ASP A 134 13.71 -12.45 -21.62
CA ASP A 134 13.65 -13.88 -21.35
C ASP A 134 14.24 -14.69 -22.51
N VAL A 135 14.17 -16.03 -22.42
CA VAL A 135 14.76 -16.95 -23.42
C VAL A 135 14.17 -16.84 -24.83
N GLU A 136 12.98 -16.28 -24.99
CA GLU A 136 12.26 -16.13 -26.26
C GLU A 136 12.40 -14.72 -26.86
N GLU A 137 13.32 -13.90 -26.33
CA GLU A 137 13.46 -12.46 -26.65
C GLU A 137 12.26 -11.60 -26.24
N ALA A 138 11.32 -12.13 -25.45
CA ALA A 138 10.29 -11.30 -24.85
C ALA A 138 10.93 -10.45 -23.74
N ASN A 139 10.68 -9.14 -23.78
CA ASN A 139 11.18 -8.23 -22.76
C ASN A 139 10.53 -8.55 -21.41
N ALA A 140 11.23 -9.23 -20.51
CA ALA A 140 10.74 -9.56 -19.18
C ALA A 140 10.68 -8.32 -18.27
N ALA A 141 11.67 -7.43 -18.41
CA ALA A 141 11.73 -6.17 -17.66
C ALA A 141 12.30 -5.03 -18.51
N MET A 142 11.85 -3.82 -18.23
CA MET A 142 12.32 -2.58 -18.86
C MET A 142 12.50 -1.50 -17.80
N LEU A 143 13.71 -0.96 -17.66
CA LEU A 143 13.99 0.26 -16.92
C LEU A 143 14.23 1.38 -17.93
N SER A 144 13.50 2.48 -17.81
CA SER A 144 13.54 3.56 -18.80
C SER A 144 13.41 4.93 -18.18
N VAL A 145 13.96 5.93 -18.85
CA VAL A 145 13.61 7.34 -18.64
C VAL A 145 13.22 7.90 -20.01
N CYS A 146 12.03 7.51 -20.48
CA CYS A 146 11.52 7.95 -21.77
C CYS A 146 10.69 9.22 -21.60
N GLU A 147 10.96 10.26 -22.41
CA GLU A 147 10.21 11.51 -22.39
C GLU A 147 10.12 12.12 -20.96
N HIS A 148 11.22 12.09 -20.22
CA HIS A 148 11.32 12.54 -18.82
C HIS A 148 10.50 11.75 -17.80
N ARG A 149 9.98 10.58 -18.15
CA ARG A 149 9.22 9.70 -17.24
C ARG A 149 10.04 8.48 -16.85
N PRO A 150 10.59 8.44 -15.61
CA PRO A 150 11.23 7.24 -15.12
C PRO A 150 10.19 6.14 -14.89
N ALA A 151 10.46 4.95 -15.42
CA ALA A 151 9.60 3.78 -15.27
C ALA A 151 10.39 2.48 -15.21
N LEU A 152 9.96 1.57 -14.34
CA LEU A 152 10.32 0.16 -14.32
C LEU A 152 9.07 -0.66 -14.64
N ALA A 153 9.06 -1.35 -15.78
CA ALA A 153 7.96 -2.19 -16.21
C ALA A 153 8.37 -3.66 -16.24
N LEU A 154 7.44 -4.54 -15.86
CA LEU A 154 7.55 -5.99 -15.97
C LEU A 154 6.50 -6.50 -16.93
N PHE A 155 6.85 -7.49 -17.75
CA PHE A 155 5.95 -8.09 -18.74
C PHE A 155 5.85 -9.60 -18.54
N ASP A 156 4.81 -10.21 -19.08
CA ASP A 156 4.71 -11.65 -19.21
C ASP A 156 5.34 -12.16 -20.52
N ALA A 157 5.30 -13.49 -20.70
CA ALA A 157 5.79 -14.16 -21.92
C ALA A 157 5.05 -13.72 -23.20
N GLY A 158 3.82 -13.21 -23.09
CA GLY A 158 3.07 -12.65 -24.21
C GLY A 158 3.46 -11.21 -24.55
N GLY A 159 4.43 -10.62 -23.83
CA GLY A 159 4.81 -9.21 -23.97
C GLY A 159 3.80 -8.23 -23.37
N VAL A 160 2.82 -8.71 -22.60
CA VAL A 160 1.82 -7.88 -21.93
C VAL A 160 2.40 -7.37 -20.62
N ARG A 161 2.32 -6.06 -20.39
CA ARG A 161 2.75 -5.44 -19.13
C ARG A 161 1.93 -6.00 -17.98
N ARG A 162 2.58 -6.36 -16.87
CA ARG A 162 1.97 -6.94 -15.65
C ARG A 162 2.10 -6.03 -14.45
N ALA A 163 3.21 -5.31 -14.35
CA ALA A 163 3.45 -4.35 -13.29
C ALA A 163 4.28 -3.17 -13.82
N GLU A 164 4.10 -2.01 -13.21
CA GLU A 164 4.86 -0.81 -13.53
C GLU A 164 5.03 0.05 -12.28
N VAL A 165 6.26 0.43 -11.98
CA VAL A 165 6.58 1.51 -11.05
C VAL A 165 7.03 2.69 -11.88
N ALA A 166 6.30 3.80 -11.84
CA ALA A 166 6.57 4.96 -12.68
C ALA A 166 6.23 6.27 -11.97
N VAL A 167 6.86 7.35 -12.41
CA VAL A 167 6.39 8.70 -12.13
C VAL A 167 5.53 9.14 -13.32
N LEU A 168 4.21 9.21 -13.11
CA LEU A 168 3.22 9.60 -14.11
C LEU A 168 2.85 11.08 -13.89
N GLY A 169 3.37 11.96 -14.74
CA GLY A 169 3.36 13.40 -14.45
C GLY A 169 4.31 13.67 -13.29
N ASP A 170 3.79 14.23 -12.19
CA ASP A 170 4.53 14.42 -10.93
C ASP A 170 4.10 13.42 -9.84
N VAL A 171 3.32 12.39 -10.21
CA VAL A 171 2.75 11.43 -9.26
C VAL A 171 3.52 10.11 -9.30
N PRO A 172 4.17 9.67 -8.21
CA PRO A 172 4.73 8.33 -8.13
C PRO A 172 3.59 7.30 -8.05
N SER A 173 3.72 6.24 -8.84
CA SER A 173 2.68 5.21 -8.98
C SER A 173 3.26 3.80 -9.10
N LEU A 174 2.51 2.83 -8.59
CA LEU A 174 2.66 1.40 -8.84
C LEU A 174 1.35 0.88 -9.42
N ARG A 175 1.38 0.38 -10.65
CA ARG A 175 0.19 -0.17 -11.34
C ARG A 175 0.36 -1.65 -11.65
N LEU A 176 -0.70 -2.41 -11.44
CA LEU A 176 -0.81 -3.82 -11.81
C LEU A 176 -1.84 -4.00 -12.92
N TYR A 177 -1.55 -4.90 -13.86
CA TYR A 177 -2.34 -5.10 -15.07
C TYR A 177 -2.84 -6.55 -15.18
N ASP A 178 -4.11 -6.71 -15.59
CA ASP A 178 -4.79 -7.98 -15.83
C ASP A 178 -4.34 -8.65 -17.13
N ALA A 179 -4.77 -9.90 -17.36
CA ALA A 179 -4.39 -10.74 -18.52
C ALA A 179 -4.49 -10.01 -19.87
N ALA A 180 -5.46 -9.10 -20.04
CA ALA A 180 -5.72 -8.35 -21.25
C ALA A 180 -4.92 -7.03 -21.36
N GLY A 181 -4.05 -6.74 -20.37
CA GLY A 181 -3.26 -5.51 -20.30
C GLY A 181 -4.01 -4.33 -19.70
N LYS A 182 -5.14 -4.57 -19.04
CA LYS A 182 -5.95 -3.51 -18.41
C LYS A 182 -5.55 -3.34 -16.95
N ALA A 183 -5.53 -2.09 -16.46
CA ALA A 183 -5.24 -1.82 -15.07
C ALA A 183 -6.23 -2.53 -14.14
N GLY A 184 -5.72 -3.33 -13.20
CA GLY A 184 -6.50 -4.00 -12.16
C GLY A 184 -6.34 -3.36 -10.79
N ALA A 185 -5.17 -2.77 -10.51
CA ALA A 185 -4.90 -2.03 -9.29
C ALA A 185 -3.87 -0.93 -9.53
N GLU A 186 -3.95 0.14 -8.73
CA GLU A 186 -3.01 1.26 -8.75
C GLU A 186 -2.81 1.81 -7.34
N LEU A 187 -1.56 1.97 -6.93
CA LEU A 187 -1.16 2.72 -5.75
C LEU A 187 -0.46 3.98 -6.24
N ASP A 188 -0.93 5.15 -5.84
CA ASP A 188 -0.35 6.43 -6.21
C ASP A 188 -0.27 7.40 -5.02
N ALA A 189 0.51 8.47 -5.17
CA ALA A 189 0.56 9.59 -4.24
C ALA A 189 0.19 10.90 -4.95
N GLY A 190 -1.06 10.98 -5.42
CA GLY A 190 -1.59 12.16 -6.10
C GLY A 190 -1.75 13.40 -5.21
N GLU A 191 -2.14 14.53 -5.82
CA GLU A 191 -2.32 15.83 -5.12
C GLU A 191 -3.31 15.77 -3.95
N SER A 192 -4.31 14.90 -4.05
CA SER A 192 -5.33 14.72 -3.00
C SER A 192 -4.84 13.87 -1.82
N GLY A 193 -3.66 13.28 -1.93
CA GLY A 193 -3.11 12.32 -0.98
C GLY A 193 -2.91 10.92 -1.61
N PRO A 194 -2.34 9.97 -0.85
CA PRO A 194 -2.12 8.61 -1.33
C PRO A 194 -3.43 7.85 -1.51
N ALA A 195 -3.51 7.07 -2.58
CA ALA A 195 -4.66 6.23 -2.91
C ALA A 195 -4.23 4.85 -3.42
N LEU A 196 -4.92 3.81 -2.96
CA LEU A 196 -4.93 2.48 -3.54
C LEU A 196 -6.29 2.24 -4.19
N GLN A 197 -6.30 2.13 -5.50
CA GLN A 197 -7.48 1.93 -6.33
C GLN A 197 -7.50 0.51 -6.87
N LEU A 198 -8.65 -0.16 -6.78
CA LEU A 198 -8.91 -1.45 -7.42
C LEU A 198 -9.97 -1.25 -8.50
N TYR A 199 -9.63 -1.63 -9.73
CA TYR A 199 -10.50 -1.43 -10.89
C TYR A 199 -11.37 -2.67 -11.14
N GLY A 200 -12.66 -2.46 -11.42
CA GLY A 200 -13.56 -3.51 -11.89
C GLY A 200 -13.37 -3.82 -13.38
N ALA A 201 -14.10 -4.83 -13.89
CA ALA A 201 -14.01 -5.27 -15.29
C ALA A 201 -14.28 -4.15 -16.31
N ALA A 202 -15.08 -3.14 -15.95
CA ALA A 202 -15.34 -1.96 -16.79
C ALA A 202 -14.18 -0.95 -16.82
N GLY A 203 -13.17 -1.09 -15.96
CA GLY A 203 -12.04 -0.15 -15.81
C GLY A 203 -12.37 1.05 -14.92
N LYS A 204 -13.51 0.98 -14.23
CA LYS A 204 -13.90 1.95 -13.20
C LYS A 204 -13.44 1.46 -11.84
N THR A 205 -13.11 2.36 -10.95
CA THR A 205 -12.80 2.07 -9.55
C THR A 205 -13.97 1.32 -8.91
N GLY A 206 -13.72 0.11 -8.44
CA GLY A 206 -14.65 -0.72 -7.68
C GLY A 206 -14.41 -0.64 -6.18
N ALA A 207 -13.16 -0.41 -5.77
CA ALA A 207 -12.81 -0.08 -4.40
C ALA A 207 -11.64 0.90 -4.35
N GLU A 208 -11.60 1.75 -3.33
CA GLU A 208 -10.56 2.73 -3.10
C GLU A 208 -10.24 2.84 -1.63
N LEU A 209 -8.96 2.74 -1.26
CA LEU A 209 -8.44 3.13 0.04
C LEU A 209 -7.60 4.40 -0.15
N SER A 210 -8.05 5.53 0.40
CA SER A 210 -7.38 6.81 0.21
C SER A 210 -7.36 7.66 1.47
N VAL A 211 -6.46 8.65 1.48
CA VAL A 211 -6.45 9.74 2.45
C VAL A 211 -6.75 11.03 1.70
N LEU A 212 -7.87 11.69 1.99
CA LEU A 212 -8.23 13.00 1.44
C LEU A 212 -8.32 13.99 2.59
N ALA A 213 -7.68 15.16 2.47
CA ALA A 213 -7.68 16.18 3.52
C ALA A 213 -7.41 15.59 4.93
N ASP A 214 -6.35 14.77 5.04
CA ASP A 214 -5.90 14.09 6.27
C ASP A 214 -6.89 13.11 6.91
N ARG A 215 -7.92 12.67 6.18
CA ARG A 215 -8.90 11.69 6.65
C ARG A 215 -8.83 10.41 5.80
N PRO A 216 -8.63 9.23 6.42
CA PRO A 216 -8.63 7.97 5.70
C PRO A 216 -10.06 7.49 5.42
N TYR A 217 -10.28 6.90 4.25
CA TYR A 217 -11.51 6.22 3.89
C TYR A 217 -11.25 5.00 3.02
N LEU A 218 -12.16 4.04 3.13
CA LEU A 218 -12.32 2.92 2.23
C LEU A 218 -13.70 3.01 1.59
N LEU A 219 -13.75 3.12 0.27
CA LEU A 219 -14.96 3.22 -0.53
C LEU A 219 -15.14 1.99 -1.40
N PHE A 220 -16.39 1.59 -1.61
CA PHE A 220 -16.79 0.57 -2.58
C PHE A 220 -17.79 1.17 -3.55
N ALA A 221 -17.55 0.99 -4.85
CA ALA A 221 -18.39 1.48 -5.92
C ALA A 221 -18.92 0.33 -6.78
N ASP A 222 -20.06 0.55 -7.42
CA ASP A 222 -20.65 -0.41 -8.36
C ASP A 222 -20.02 -0.33 -9.77
N ALA A 223 -20.52 -1.16 -10.69
CA ALA A 223 -20.07 -1.17 -12.09
C ALA A 223 -20.32 0.17 -12.83
N ALA A 224 -21.21 1.03 -12.35
CA ALA A 224 -21.41 2.36 -12.90
C ALA A 224 -20.39 3.38 -12.35
N GLY A 225 -19.60 3.02 -11.33
CA GLY A 225 -18.67 3.89 -10.62
C GLY A 225 -19.32 4.68 -9.49
N LYS A 226 -20.51 4.26 -9.03
CA LYS A 226 -21.24 4.94 -7.97
C LYS A 226 -21.00 4.26 -6.63
N THR A 227 -20.63 5.04 -5.63
CA THR A 227 -20.40 4.58 -4.25
C THR A 227 -21.63 3.87 -3.68
N ARG A 228 -21.42 2.67 -3.13
CA ARG A 228 -22.41 1.80 -2.48
C ARG A 228 -22.14 1.62 -0.99
N ALA A 229 -20.87 1.67 -0.59
CA ALA A 229 -20.49 1.63 0.79
C ALA A 229 -19.23 2.47 1.02
N GLY A 230 -19.12 3.00 2.22
CA GLY A 230 -17.92 3.70 2.67
C GLY A 230 -17.69 3.48 4.16
N VAL A 231 -16.44 3.39 4.56
CA VAL A 231 -16.01 3.48 5.96
C VAL A 231 -14.83 4.45 6.05
N GLY A 232 -14.84 5.37 7.00
CA GLY A 232 -13.76 6.34 7.13
C GLY A 232 -13.99 7.36 8.22
N LEU A 233 -13.15 8.39 8.24
CA LEU A 233 -13.34 9.55 9.11
C LEU A 233 -14.14 10.63 8.38
N ALA A 234 -15.36 10.90 8.86
CA ALA A 234 -16.11 12.10 8.51
C ALA A 234 -15.56 13.31 9.29
N GLU A 235 -16.15 14.49 9.06
CA GLU A 235 -15.77 15.72 9.78
C GLU A 235 -16.06 15.64 11.28
N ASP A 236 -17.12 14.92 11.65
CA ASP A 236 -17.67 14.81 13.00
C ASP A 236 -17.38 13.47 13.68
N GLY A 237 -16.56 12.61 13.05
CA GLY A 237 -16.06 11.37 13.62
C GLY A 237 -16.07 10.18 12.65
N PRO A 238 -15.76 8.96 13.14
CA PRO A 238 -15.81 7.75 12.33
C PRO A 238 -17.22 7.43 11.84
N ALA A 239 -17.32 7.01 10.58
CA ALA A 239 -18.57 6.72 9.90
C ALA A 239 -18.48 5.46 9.03
N LEU A 240 -19.58 4.70 9.00
CA LEU A 240 -19.90 3.71 7.97
C LEU A 240 -21.20 4.13 7.29
N GLN A 241 -21.21 4.16 5.97
CA GLN A 241 -22.38 4.53 5.16
C GLN A 241 -22.67 3.45 4.11
N LEU A 242 -23.95 3.13 3.92
CA LEU A 242 -24.46 2.28 2.84
C LEU A 242 -25.43 3.10 1.98
N CYS A 243 -25.23 3.09 0.66
CA CYS A 243 -26.01 3.84 -0.31
C CYS A 243 -26.82 2.92 -1.23
N ASP A 244 -28.00 3.38 -1.66
CA ASP A 244 -28.81 2.70 -2.66
C ASP A 244 -28.27 2.86 -4.07
N ALA A 245 -28.99 2.31 -5.06
CA ALA A 245 -28.66 2.34 -6.48
C ALA A 245 -28.47 3.77 -7.07
N VAL A 246 -29.13 4.78 -6.48
CA VAL A 246 -29.05 6.17 -6.94
C VAL A 246 -27.97 6.95 -6.16
N GLY A 247 -27.37 6.35 -5.14
CA GLY A 247 -26.27 6.93 -4.35
C GLY A 247 -26.79 7.66 -3.12
N VAL A 248 -28.05 7.46 -2.77
CA VAL A 248 -28.65 8.05 -1.57
C VAL A 248 -28.37 7.14 -0.37
N PRO A 249 -27.91 7.66 0.77
CA PRO A 249 -27.72 6.87 1.98
C PRO A 249 -29.01 6.14 2.41
N ARG A 250 -28.87 4.89 2.84
CA ARG A 250 -29.95 4.03 3.36
C ARG A 250 -29.67 3.56 4.78
N ALA A 251 -28.40 3.43 5.14
CA ALA A 251 -27.98 3.17 6.50
C ALA A 251 -26.67 3.89 6.79
N GLU A 252 -26.56 4.43 8.00
CA GLU A 252 -25.34 5.03 8.51
C GLU A 252 -25.10 4.55 9.94
N LEU A 253 -23.84 4.33 10.29
CA LEU A 253 -23.36 4.13 11.66
C LEU A 253 -22.26 5.15 11.91
N HIS A 254 -22.53 6.14 12.74
CA HIS A 254 -21.62 7.23 13.06
C HIS A 254 -21.29 7.24 14.54
N VAL A 255 -20.10 7.71 14.87
CA VAL A 255 -19.69 8.03 16.25
C VAL A 255 -19.43 9.53 16.33
N HIS A 256 -20.31 10.23 17.04
CA HIS A 256 -20.18 11.67 17.31
C HIS A 256 -19.71 11.91 18.75
N ALA A 257 -19.48 13.18 19.11
CA ALA A 257 -19.10 13.57 20.47
C ALA A 257 -20.12 13.16 21.56
N ASP A 258 -21.42 13.12 21.22
CA ASP A 258 -22.52 12.69 22.09
C ASP A 258 -22.79 11.18 22.02
N GLY A 259 -22.02 10.43 21.21
CA GLY A 259 -21.99 8.97 21.19
C GLY A 259 -22.33 8.34 19.85
N ALA A 260 -22.38 7.00 19.86
CA ALA A 260 -22.59 6.19 18.67
C ALA A 260 -24.06 6.11 18.27
N ARG A 261 -24.36 6.26 16.97
CA ARG A 261 -25.72 6.24 16.42
C ARG A 261 -25.76 5.51 15.08
N MET A 262 -26.75 4.63 14.93
CA MET A 262 -27.14 4.02 13.66
C MET A 262 -28.46 4.62 13.19
N ARG A 263 -28.56 5.01 11.91
CA ARG A 263 -29.79 5.53 11.28
C ARG A 263 -30.12 4.76 10.03
N ILE A 264 -31.42 4.57 9.78
CA ILE A 264 -31.97 4.01 8.55
C ILE A 264 -32.80 5.09 7.85
N PHE A 265 -32.61 5.24 6.54
CA PHE A 265 -33.22 6.28 5.73
C PHE A 265 -34.19 5.70 4.69
N ASP A 266 -35.24 6.45 4.39
CA ASP A 266 -36.17 6.17 3.29
C ASP A 266 -35.60 6.54 1.92
N ALA A 267 -36.39 6.30 0.86
CA ALA A 267 -36.02 6.63 -0.52
C ALA A 267 -35.63 8.11 -0.73
N ALA A 268 -36.24 9.03 0.01
CA ALA A 268 -36.03 10.47 -0.06
C ALA A 268 -34.84 10.95 0.81
N GLY A 269 -34.09 10.04 1.44
CA GLY A 269 -32.95 10.35 2.29
C GLY A 269 -33.34 10.81 3.69
N LYS A 270 -34.56 10.50 4.14
CA LYS A 270 -35.07 10.90 5.45
C LYS A 270 -35.04 9.76 6.44
N ALA A 271 -34.56 10.03 7.65
CA ALA A 271 -34.50 9.04 8.71
C ALA A 271 -35.90 8.45 9.00
N ARG A 272 -35.95 7.13 9.22
CA ARG A 272 -37.15 6.34 9.54
C ARG A 272 -36.99 5.52 10.80
N ALA A 273 -35.77 5.12 11.10
CA ALA A 273 -35.43 4.50 12.36
C ALA A 273 -34.02 4.93 12.76
N GLY A 274 -33.73 4.88 14.05
CA GLY A 274 -32.37 4.96 14.54
C GLY A 274 -32.24 4.35 15.91
N VAL A 275 -31.04 3.89 16.23
CA VAL A 275 -30.65 3.44 17.56
C VAL A 275 -29.33 4.09 17.92
N GLY A 276 -29.18 4.54 19.15
CA GLY A 276 -27.90 5.06 19.60
C GLY A 276 -27.97 5.81 20.91
N MET A 277 -26.85 6.44 21.24
CA MET A 277 -26.74 7.31 22.40
C MET A 277 -27.25 8.72 22.08
N THR A 278 -27.85 9.33 23.09
CA THR A 278 -28.16 10.77 23.18
C THR A 278 -27.60 11.29 24.49
N GLU A 279 -27.66 12.59 24.72
CA GLU A 279 -27.29 13.19 26.02
C GLU A 279 -28.09 12.57 27.18
N ASP A 280 -29.36 12.21 26.93
CA ASP A 280 -30.25 11.64 27.94
C ASP A 280 -30.08 10.12 28.13
N GLY A 281 -29.28 9.46 27.29
CA GLY A 281 -29.06 8.00 27.32
C GLY A 281 -29.41 7.27 26.01
N PRO A 282 -29.46 5.92 26.05
CA PRO A 282 -29.72 5.10 24.86
C PRO A 282 -31.18 5.20 24.40
N VAL A 283 -31.38 5.34 23.09
CA VAL A 283 -32.71 5.40 22.48
C VAL A 283 -32.77 4.63 21.16
N LEU A 284 -33.89 3.95 20.92
CA LEU A 284 -34.37 3.51 19.63
C LEU A 284 -35.59 4.37 19.26
N GLY A 285 -35.52 5.08 18.14
CA GLY A 285 -36.59 5.94 17.64
C GLY A 285 -37.11 5.48 16.29
N LEU A 286 -38.43 5.59 16.09
CA LEU A 286 -39.09 5.47 14.78
C LEU A 286 -39.66 6.83 14.36
N TYR A 287 -39.46 7.22 13.12
CA TYR A 287 -39.79 8.55 12.61
C TYR A 287 -40.76 8.49 11.44
N ASP A 288 -41.67 9.46 11.34
CA ASP A 288 -42.57 9.61 10.20
C ASP A 288 -41.91 10.32 9.00
N ALA A 289 -42.68 10.49 7.92
CA ALA A 289 -42.26 11.21 6.71
C ALA A 289 -41.91 12.69 6.93
N ARG A 290 -42.32 13.28 8.06
CA ARG A 290 -41.98 14.64 8.47
C ARG A 290 -40.78 14.67 9.42
N GLY A 291 -40.29 13.51 9.86
CA GLY A 291 -39.13 13.36 10.72
C GLY A 291 -39.50 13.46 12.20
N LYS A 292 -40.80 13.41 12.50
CA LYS A 292 -41.29 13.42 13.88
C LYS A 292 -41.21 12.01 14.46
N THR A 293 -40.76 11.92 15.70
CA THR A 293 -40.77 10.66 16.47
C THR A 293 -42.20 10.15 16.59
N ARG A 294 -42.41 8.86 16.31
CA ARG A 294 -43.69 8.16 16.41
C ARG A 294 -43.68 7.07 17.47
N ALA A 295 -42.54 6.47 17.68
CA ALA A 295 -42.28 5.56 18.79
C ALA A 295 -40.84 5.78 19.27
N ALA A 296 -40.62 5.68 20.57
CA ALA A 296 -39.29 5.70 21.15
C ALA A 296 -39.21 4.67 22.28
N LEU A 297 -38.14 3.88 22.31
CA LEU A 297 -37.79 2.95 23.39
C LEU A 297 -36.41 3.35 23.90
N GLY A 298 -36.25 3.61 25.18
CA GLY A 298 -34.96 4.05 25.71
C GLY A 298 -34.86 4.00 27.21
N ALA A 299 -33.73 4.47 27.72
CA ALA A 299 -33.52 4.74 29.13
C ALA A 299 -33.04 6.19 29.26
N GLY A 300 -33.93 7.06 29.76
CA GLY A 300 -33.65 8.46 30.03
C GLY A 300 -33.24 8.68 31.48
N GLU A 301 -33.00 9.94 31.87
CA GLU A 301 -32.70 10.31 33.26
C GLU A 301 -33.75 9.82 34.26
N ALA A 302 -35.04 9.85 33.88
CA ALA A 302 -36.14 9.38 34.73
C ALA A 302 -36.24 7.85 34.80
N GLY A 303 -35.59 7.11 33.89
CA GLY A 303 -35.64 5.65 33.80
C GLY A 303 -36.01 5.10 32.42
N PRO A 304 -36.21 3.77 32.29
CA PRO A 304 -36.61 3.11 31.05
C PRO A 304 -38.03 3.48 30.62
N PHE A 305 -38.22 3.70 29.32
CA PHE A 305 -39.51 4.06 28.73
C PHE A 305 -39.74 3.45 27.34
N LEU A 306 -41.01 3.24 27.01
CA LEU A 306 -41.54 3.04 25.66
C LEU A 306 -42.66 4.07 25.45
N SER A 307 -42.45 5.05 24.57
CA SER A 307 -43.40 6.13 24.29
C SER A 307 -43.91 6.09 22.86
N LEU A 308 -45.22 6.33 22.68
CA LEU A 308 -45.87 6.49 21.38
C LEU A 308 -46.37 7.93 21.22
N TYR A 309 -46.20 8.48 20.03
CA TYR A 309 -46.52 9.87 19.70
C TYR A 309 -47.51 9.95 18.55
N ASP A 310 -48.26 11.03 18.48
CA ASP A 310 -49.15 11.35 17.36
C ASP A 310 -48.48 12.16 16.23
N ALA A 311 -49.26 12.61 15.24
CA ALA A 311 -48.75 13.37 14.10
C ALA A 311 -48.39 14.83 14.44
N ALA A 312 -48.95 15.37 15.51
CA ALA A 312 -48.53 16.66 16.05
C ALA A 312 -47.18 16.55 16.76
N GLY A 313 -46.81 15.36 17.23
CA GLY A 313 -45.64 15.09 18.08
C GLY A 313 -46.00 15.01 19.57
N GLY A 314 -47.31 15.04 19.89
CA GLY A 314 -47.79 14.87 21.25
C GLY A 314 -47.71 13.40 21.66
N ARG A 315 -47.22 13.14 22.87
CA ARG A 315 -47.19 11.81 23.48
C ARG A 315 -48.63 11.33 23.71
N ARG A 316 -48.90 10.05 23.42
CA ARG A 316 -50.24 9.41 23.50
C ARG A 316 -50.26 8.22 24.43
N ALA A 317 -49.14 7.51 24.55
CA ALA A 317 -48.99 6.43 25.49
C ALA A 317 -47.53 6.30 25.94
N THR A 318 -47.31 5.97 27.20
CA THR A 318 -46.00 5.56 27.70
C THR A 318 -46.12 4.34 28.59
N VAL A 319 -45.20 3.40 28.43
CA VAL A 319 -44.94 2.31 29.38
C VAL A 319 -43.55 2.55 29.95
N GLY A 320 -43.41 2.73 31.26
CA GLY A 320 -42.14 3.05 31.89
C GLY A 320 -42.14 4.37 32.62
N ALA A 321 -40.93 4.82 32.96
CA ALA A 321 -40.71 6.09 33.64
C ALA A 321 -40.94 7.26 32.70
N GLU A 322 -41.52 8.32 33.23
CA GLU A 322 -41.91 9.49 32.46
C GLU A 322 -41.93 10.73 33.34
N GLU A 323 -41.34 11.82 32.86
CA GLU A 323 -41.69 13.16 33.32
C GLU A 323 -42.73 13.77 32.38
N SER A 324 -43.77 14.37 32.96
CA SER A 324 -44.82 15.07 32.22
C SER A 324 -45.17 16.39 32.90
N VAL A 325 -45.45 17.41 32.09
CA VAL A 325 -45.94 18.72 32.55
C VAL A 325 -47.37 18.87 32.05
N ALA A 326 -48.32 18.94 32.98
CA ALA A 326 -49.72 19.17 32.64
C ALA A 326 -49.93 20.56 32.05
N PRO A 327 -51.03 20.82 31.31
CA PRO A 327 -51.30 22.13 30.71
C PRO A 327 -51.37 23.30 31.71
N ASP A 328 -51.61 23.00 32.99
CA ASP A 328 -51.60 23.96 34.11
C ASP A 328 -50.19 24.25 34.67
N GLY A 329 -49.14 23.64 34.10
CA GLY A 329 -47.75 23.77 34.50
C GLY A 329 -47.29 22.77 35.56
N ARG A 330 -48.15 21.87 36.04
CA ARG A 330 -47.78 20.90 37.07
C ARG A 330 -46.89 19.80 36.51
N GLN A 331 -45.69 19.66 37.05
CA GLN A 331 -44.79 18.53 36.78
C GLN A 331 -45.20 17.28 37.56
N THR A 332 -45.16 16.12 36.91
CA THR A 332 -45.37 14.81 37.53
C THR A 332 -44.35 13.82 36.99
N ILE A 333 -43.67 13.12 37.90
CA ILE A 333 -42.79 12.00 37.59
C ILE A 333 -43.54 10.70 37.82
N TYR A 334 -43.63 9.87 36.78
CA TYR A 334 -44.20 8.53 36.81
C TYR A 334 -43.05 7.50 36.90
N PRO A 335 -43.12 6.52 37.82
CA PRO A 335 -42.09 5.48 37.96
C PRO A 335 -42.15 4.45 36.82
N GLU A 336 -41.12 3.61 36.72
CA GLU A 336 -40.89 2.59 35.69
C GLU A 336 -42.04 1.58 35.55
N SER A 337 -42.82 1.36 36.61
CA SER A 337 -43.97 0.46 36.61
C SER A 337 -45.29 1.18 36.30
N THR A 338 -45.26 2.13 35.35
CA THR A 338 -46.44 2.91 34.96
C THR A 338 -46.80 2.71 33.50
N VAL A 339 -48.10 2.67 33.21
CA VAL A 339 -48.64 2.92 31.87
C VAL A 339 -49.49 4.18 31.91
N THR A 340 -49.19 5.16 31.06
CA THR A 340 -49.97 6.42 30.93
C THR A 340 -50.60 6.49 29.54
N LEU A 341 -51.82 7.02 29.44
CA LEU A 341 -52.51 7.33 28.19
C LEU A 341 -52.92 8.80 28.18
N TRP A 342 -52.62 9.51 27.10
CA TRP A 342 -52.75 10.97 26.99
C TRP A 342 -53.71 11.39 25.88
N GLY A 343 -54.56 12.37 26.19
CA GLY A 343 -55.54 12.97 25.30
C GLY A 343 -54.91 13.99 24.37
N ALA A 344 -55.61 14.29 23.26
CA ALA A 344 -55.09 15.14 22.20
C ALA A 344 -54.57 16.51 22.69
N ASP A 345 -55.23 17.02 23.73
CA ASP A 345 -55.04 18.25 24.48
C ASP A 345 -53.89 18.21 25.51
N GLY A 346 -53.24 17.07 25.70
CA GLY A 346 -52.17 16.88 26.69
C GLY A 346 -52.67 16.46 28.07
N ASN A 347 -53.97 16.25 28.27
CA ASN A 347 -54.52 15.80 29.54
C ASN A 347 -54.35 14.27 29.71
N LEU A 348 -54.07 13.83 30.94
CA LEU A 348 -54.01 12.40 31.28
C LEU A 348 -55.42 11.80 31.18
N LEU A 349 -55.61 10.81 30.30
CA LEU A 349 -56.86 10.07 30.17
C LEU A 349 -56.94 8.89 31.13
N TRP A 350 -55.81 8.20 31.29
CA TRP A 350 -55.73 7.00 32.12
C TRP A 350 -54.28 6.74 32.55
N GLN A 351 -54.12 6.17 33.74
CA GLN A 351 -52.85 5.61 34.20
C GLN A 351 -53.09 4.24 34.84
N SER A 352 -52.07 3.39 34.84
CA SER A 352 -52.10 2.13 35.57
C SER A 352 -52.42 2.36 37.06
N PRO A 353 -53.22 1.50 37.70
CA PRO A 353 -53.48 1.61 39.14
C PRO A 353 -52.18 1.57 39.94
N ARG A 354 -52.05 2.46 40.92
CA ARG A 354 -50.94 2.40 41.90
C ARG A 354 -51.27 1.32 42.92
N SER A 355 -50.35 0.39 43.19
CA SER A 355 -50.46 -0.50 44.35
C SER A 355 -50.48 0.36 45.61
N ARG A 356 -51.49 0.16 46.47
CA ARG A 356 -51.65 0.90 47.73
C ARG A 356 -50.57 0.55 48.73
#